data_AF-A0A1M6RHK1-F1
#
_entry.id   AF-A0A1M6RHK1-F1
#
_cell.length_a   1.000
_cell.length_b   1.000
_cell.length_c   1.000
_cell.angle_alpha   90.00
_cell.angle_beta   90.00
_cell.angle_gamma   90.00
#
_symmetry.space_group_name_H-M   'P 1'
#
loop_
_entity.id
_entity.type
_entity.pdbx_description
1 polymer ?
#
loop_
_entity_poly.entity_id
_entity_poly.type
_entity_poly.pdbx_seq_one_letter_code
_entity_poly.pdbx_strand_id
1 'polypeptide(L)'
;MGLCVPFFLMNIDIPILAEGKKVYFASDFHLGAPDFETSLDRERRIIAWLDYVAADAQVLFLVGDLFDFWFEYRHVVPKGYVRFLGKLAELSDRGIEIVVFVGNHDLWLGDYLKEQLGATILHQSQSLIIGGRKFFIAHGDGLNPLDGKFRVIKKVFTNPVCQWLFSWLHPDVGITLANLWSGKSRHSQKGTSCDKHLIAHSERMQGSQYHDFYIYGDSHVDRYHELSNGAVYCNLGDWMDRDSYAEFDGDELKLLYFSL
;
A
#
# COMPACT_ATOMS: atom_id res chain seq x y z
N MET A 1 11.39 -4.62 -35.32
CA MET A 1 10.84 -5.69 -34.47
C MET A 1 11.03 -5.27 -33.02
N GLY A 2 10.14 -4.43 -32.50
CA GLY A 2 10.09 -4.11 -31.07
C GLY A 2 9.24 -5.18 -30.42
N LEU A 3 9.86 -6.03 -29.62
CA LEU A 3 9.18 -7.05 -28.83
C LEU A 3 8.16 -6.37 -27.93
N CYS A 4 6.89 -6.59 -28.26
CA CYS A 4 5.78 -6.48 -27.33
C CYS A 4 6.15 -7.39 -26.15
N VAL A 5 6.54 -6.81 -25.01
CA VAL A 5 6.74 -7.57 -23.78
C VAL A 5 5.33 -8.02 -23.38
N PRO A 6 5.02 -9.33 -23.40
CA PRO A 6 3.70 -9.78 -23.00
C PRO A 6 3.51 -9.41 -21.54
N PHE A 7 2.31 -8.92 -21.23
CA PHE A 7 1.80 -8.75 -19.87
C PHE A 7 1.87 -10.12 -19.18
N PHE A 8 3.01 -10.44 -18.57
CA PHE A 8 3.14 -11.61 -17.72
C PHE A 8 2.26 -11.31 -16.53
N LEU A 9 1.08 -11.94 -16.48
CA LEU A 9 0.33 -12.09 -15.24
C LEU A 9 1.29 -12.84 -14.31
N MET A 10 2.02 -12.11 -13.46
CA MET A 10 2.64 -12.72 -12.29
C MET A 10 1.47 -13.28 -11.50
N ASN A 11 1.31 -14.61 -11.53
CA ASN A 11 0.26 -15.27 -10.80
C ASN A 11 0.64 -15.21 -9.31
N ILE A 12 0.21 -14.14 -8.65
CA ILE A 12 0.39 -13.86 -7.22
C ILE A 12 -0.72 -14.50 -6.37
N ASP A 13 -1.51 -15.40 -6.96
CA ASP A 13 -2.44 -16.24 -6.20
C ASP A 13 -1.67 -17.18 -5.28
N ILE A 14 -2.13 -17.26 -4.04
CA ILE A 14 -1.63 -18.15 -2.98
C ILE A 14 -2.79 -19.09 -2.63
N PRO A 15 -3.08 -20.11 -3.46
CA PRO A 15 -4.25 -20.97 -3.27
C PRO A 15 -4.20 -21.76 -1.96
N ILE A 16 -3.01 -22.02 -1.41
CA ILE A 16 -2.79 -22.77 -0.18
C ILE A 16 -1.76 -22.02 0.66
N LEU A 17 -2.09 -21.75 1.92
CA LEU A 17 -1.11 -21.28 2.91
C LEU A 17 -0.35 -22.48 3.49
N ALA A 18 0.95 -22.32 3.72
CA ALA A 18 1.74 -23.32 4.41
C ALA A 18 1.24 -23.49 5.86
N GLU A 19 1.42 -24.69 6.42
CA GLU A 19 0.93 -24.98 7.77
C GLU A 19 1.52 -24.01 8.80
N GLY A 20 0.64 -23.41 9.61
CA GLY A 20 1.02 -22.43 10.63
C GLY A 20 1.47 -21.07 10.08
N LYS A 21 1.33 -20.82 8.77
CA LYS A 21 1.65 -19.54 8.15
C LYS A 21 0.42 -18.67 7.94
N LYS A 22 0.65 -17.35 7.96
CA LYS A 22 -0.36 -16.32 7.82
C LYS A 22 -0.01 -15.30 6.74
N VAL A 23 -1.01 -14.49 6.38
CA VAL A 23 -0.86 -13.34 5.51
C VAL A 23 -1.18 -12.08 6.27
N TYR A 24 -0.33 -11.07 6.11
CA TYR A 24 -0.45 -9.78 6.79
C TYR A 24 -0.69 -8.65 5.80
N PHE A 25 -1.51 -7.69 6.20
CA PHE A 25 -1.84 -6.50 5.40
C PHE A 25 -1.66 -5.25 6.25
N ALA A 26 -0.96 -4.24 5.73
CA ALA A 26 -0.85 -2.94 6.35
C ALA A 26 -0.68 -1.85 5.27
N SER A 27 -1.05 -0.60 5.58
CA SER A 27 -0.97 0.54 4.65
C SER A 27 -0.74 1.84 5.41
N ASP A 28 -0.60 2.94 4.68
CA ASP A 28 -0.70 4.29 5.22
C ASP A 28 0.31 4.54 6.36
N PHE A 29 1.57 4.14 6.11
CA PHE A 29 2.68 4.43 7.00
C PHE A 29 3.13 5.89 6.90
N HIS A 30 3.00 6.53 5.72
CA HIS A 30 3.38 7.92 5.48
C HIS A 30 4.77 8.28 6.04
N LEU A 31 5.75 7.39 5.94
CA LEU A 31 7.10 7.63 6.46
C LEU A 31 7.68 8.92 5.86
N GLY A 32 8.10 9.85 6.73
CA GLY A 32 8.52 11.21 6.38
C GLY A 32 7.63 12.30 6.99
N ALA A 33 6.38 11.97 7.33
CA ALA A 33 5.43 12.92 7.92
C ALA A 33 5.39 12.90 9.46
N PRO A 34 4.95 14.00 10.10
CA PRO A 34 5.03 15.37 9.62
C PRO A 34 6.45 15.96 9.71
N ASP A 35 7.31 15.32 10.52
CA ASP A 35 8.69 15.69 10.78
C ASP A 35 9.53 14.43 11.01
N PHE A 36 10.86 14.63 11.09
CA PHE A 36 11.81 13.55 11.23
C PHE A 36 11.63 12.73 12.52
N GLU A 37 11.45 13.39 13.67
CA GLU A 37 11.40 12.70 14.97
C GLU A 37 10.14 11.84 15.07
N THR A 38 8.98 12.41 14.73
CA THR A 38 7.70 11.68 14.73
C THR A 38 7.70 10.54 13.72
N SER A 39 8.27 10.77 12.53
CA SER A 39 8.42 9.71 11.54
C SER A 39 9.38 8.61 11.99
N LEU A 40 10.45 8.94 12.70
CA LEU A 40 11.42 7.97 13.21
C LEU A 40 10.80 7.09 14.30
N ASP A 41 10.00 7.68 15.19
CA ASP A 41 9.26 6.91 16.19
C ASP A 41 8.23 5.98 15.55
N ARG A 42 7.55 6.43 14.48
CA ARG A 42 6.68 5.57 13.68
C ARG A 42 7.45 4.46 12.97
N GLU A 43 8.59 4.78 12.36
CA GLU A 43 9.48 3.78 11.73
C GLU A 43 9.86 2.68 12.73
N ARG A 44 10.19 3.03 13.98
CA ARG A 44 10.52 2.07 15.04
C ARG A 44 9.34 1.15 15.40
N ARG A 45 8.12 1.68 15.51
CA ARG A 45 6.93 0.88 15.79
C ARG A 45 6.62 -0.09 14.65
N ILE A 46 6.70 0.38 13.40
CA ILE A 46 6.53 -0.46 12.21
C ILE A 46 7.58 -1.58 12.21
N ILE A 47 8.84 -1.29 12.50
CA ILE A 47 9.89 -2.31 12.56
C ILE A 47 9.60 -3.37 13.62
N ALA A 48 9.17 -2.96 14.82
CA ALA A 48 8.84 -3.91 15.87
C ALA A 48 7.63 -4.79 15.50
N TRP A 49 6.65 -4.23 14.79
CA TRP A 49 5.55 -5.02 14.23
C TRP A 49 6.02 -5.98 13.14
N LEU A 50 6.89 -5.53 12.24
CA LEU A 50 7.50 -6.39 11.23
C LEU A 50 8.28 -7.54 11.86
N ASP A 51 8.97 -7.31 12.97
CA ASP A 51 9.62 -8.36 13.76
C ASP A 51 8.62 -9.35 14.37
N TYR A 52 7.49 -8.85 14.87
CA TYR A 52 6.40 -9.67 15.43
C TYR A 52 5.79 -10.59 14.36
N VAL A 53 5.37 -10.04 13.21
CA VAL A 53 4.72 -10.83 12.15
C VAL A 53 5.68 -11.77 11.43
N ALA A 54 7.00 -11.51 11.47
CA ALA A 54 7.97 -12.36 10.80
C ALA A 54 8.04 -13.80 11.34
N ALA A 55 7.44 -14.08 12.50
CA ALA A 55 7.37 -15.42 13.07
C ALA A 55 6.58 -16.39 12.17
N ASP A 56 5.43 -15.96 11.68
CA ASP A 56 4.44 -16.78 10.96
C ASP A 56 3.99 -16.16 9.63
N ALA A 57 4.50 -14.99 9.22
CA ALA A 57 4.25 -14.45 7.89
C ALA A 57 4.77 -15.40 6.79
N GLN A 58 3.91 -15.65 5.81
CA GLN A 58 4.28 -16.17 4.50
C GLN A 58 4.29 -15.04 3.47
N VAL A 59 3.28 -14.15 3.51
CA VAL A 59 3.20 -12.98 2.64
C VAL A 59 2.84 -11.73 3.43
N LEU A 60 3.53 -10.64 3.12
CA LEU A 60 3.26 -9.30 3.62
C LEU A 60 2.77 -8.40 2.48
N PHE A 61 1.51 -8.01 2.55
CA PHE A 61 0.89 -7.04 1.66
C PHE A 61 0.98 -5.63 2.25
N LEU A 62 1.66 -4.74 1.53
CA LEU A 62 1.82 -3.33 1.85
C LEU A 62 0.91 -2.51 0.92
N VAL A 63 -0.26 -2.09 1.40
CA VAL A 63 -1.39 -1.63 0.57
C VAL A 63 -1.39 -0.11 0.35
N GLY A 64 -0.24 0.43 -0.07
CA GLY A 64 -0.05 1.83 -0.45
C GLY A 64 0.31 2.77 0.70
N ASP A 65 0.78 3.96 0.30
CA ASP A 65 1.20 5.07 1.15
C ASP A 65 2.19 4.68 2.26
N LEU A 66 3.24 3.96 1.89
CA LEU A 66 4.36 3.61 2.75
C LEU A 66 5.22 4.82 3.08
N PHE A 67 5.44 5.69 2.09
CA PHE A 67 6.19 6.91 2.26
C PHE A 67 5.25 8.12 2.15
N ASP A 68 5.63 9.21 2.81
CA ASP A 68 4.91 10.47 2.65
C ASP A 68 5.05 11.03 1.23
N PHE A 69 6.14 10.66 0.58
CA PHE A 69 6.40 10.91 -0.82
C PHE A 69 7.60 10.07 -1.27
N TRP A 70 7.47 9.44 -2.44
CA TRP A 70 8.55 8.68 -3.05
C TRP A 70 8.72 9.05 -4.53
N PHE A 71 9.97 9.25 -4.97
CA PHE A 71 10.31 9.41 -6.38
C PHE A 71 11.66 8.79 -6.68
N GLU A 72 11.69 7.87 -7.64
CA GLU A 72 12.90 7.21 -8.10
C GLU A 72 13.51 8.01 -9.26
N TYR A 73 14.57 8.76 -8.96
CA TYR A 73 15.47 9.23 -10.02
C TYR A 73 16.30 8.05 -10.52
N ARG A 74 16.81 8.16 -11.74
CA ARG A 74 17.64 7.12 -12.38
C ARG A 74 18.78 6.55 -11.50
N HIS A 75 19.36 7.37 -10.63
CA HIS A 75 20.49 6.99 -9.77
C HIS A 75 20.29 7.40 -8.30
N VAL A 76 19.15 7.97 -7.95
CA VAL A 76 18.93 8.57 -6.63
C VAL A 76 17.52 8.23 -6.16
N VAL A 77 17.42 7.73 -4.94
CA VAL A 77 16.16 7.61 -4.20
C VAL A 77 16.15 8.60 -3.04
N PRO A 78 14.98 8.97 -2.50
CA PRO A 78 14.91 9.86 -1.34
C PRO A 78 15.70 9.32 -0.16
N LYS A 79 16.44 10.19 0.54
CA LYS A 79 17.14 9.80 1.77
C LYS A 79 16.13 9.55 2.90
N GLY A 80 16.36 8.53 3.71
CA GLY A 80 15.53 8.20 4.86
C GLY A 80 15.12 6.73 4.89
N TYR A 81 14.35 6.35 5.90
CA TYR A 81 13.64 5.07 5.99
C TYR A 81 14.54 3.83 5.89
N VAL A 82 15.84 4.00 6.15
CA VAL A 82 16.85 2.96 5.93
C VAL A 82 16.60 1.75 6.82
N ARG A 83 16.01 1.93 8.00
CA ARG A 83 15.72 0.82 8.90
C ARG A 83 14.51 0.05 8.40
N PHE A 84 13.48 0.75 7.93
CA PHE A 84 12.33 0.12 7.28
C PHE A 84 12.76 -0.65 6.03
N LEU A 85 13.51 -0.02 5.12
CA LEU A 85 14.03 -0.67 3.92
C LEU A 85 14.92 -1.88 4.25
N GLY A 86 15.81 -1.73 5.24
CA GLY A 86 16.66 -2.82 5.72
C GLY A 86 15.85 -3.96 6.34
N LYS A 87 14.77 -3.66 7.08
CA LYS A 87 13.87 -4.68 7.63
C LYS A 87 13.12 -5.41 6.53
N LEU A 88 12.62 -4.72 5.50
CA LEU A 88 11.99 -5.40 4.35
C LEU A 88 12.98 -6.30 3.61
N ALA A 89 14.24 -5.86 3.43
CA ALA A 89 15.28 -6.71 2.84
C ALA A 89 15.50 -7.99 3.69
N GLU A 90 15.62 -7.83 5.00
CA GLU A 90 15.76 -8.96 5.92
C GLU A 90 14.59 -9.95 5.84
N LEU A 91 13.34 -9.46 5.77
CA LEU A 91 12.16 -10.31 5.64
C LEU A 91 12.16 -11.07 4.30
N SER A 92 12.51 -10.39 3.21
CA SER A 92 12.63 -11.00 1.89
C SER A 92 13.71 -12.09 1.86
N ASP A 93 14.89 -11.83 2.44
CA ASP A 93 15.99 -12.80 2.55
C ASP A 93 15.60 -14.03 3.39
N ARG A 94 14.66 -13.87 4.34
CA ARG A 94 14.06 -14.97 5.11
C ARG A 94 12.99 -15.75 4.34
N GLY A 95 12.67 -15.34 3.11
CA GLY A 95 11.69 -15.98 2.24
C GLY A 95 10.25 -15.52 2.46
N ILE A 96 10.03 -14.40 3.16
CA ILE A 96 8.69 -13.80 3.28
C ILE A 96 8.43 -13.00 2.00
N GLU A 97 7.35 -13.32 1.29
CA GLU A 97 6.99 -12.61 0.07
C GLU A 97 6.46 -11.22 0.42
N ILE A 98 6.97 -10.19 -0.27
CA ILE A 98 6.54 -8.80 -0.07
C ILE A 98 5.82 -8.32 -1.33
N VAL A 99 4.57 -7.92 -1.16
CA VAL A 99 3.74 -7.38 -2.24
C VAL A 99 3.33 -5.97 -1.88
N VAL A 100 3.71 -5.00 -2.71
CA VAL A 100 3.42 -3.58 -2.50
C VAL A 100 2.39 -3.11 -3.51
N PHE A 101 1.25 -2.63 -3.04
CA PHE A 101 0.35 -1.83 -3.86
C PHE A 101 0.79 -0.38 -3.80
N VAL A 102 0.77 0.29 -4.94
CA VAL A 102 1.13 1.72 -5.02
C VAL A 102 -0.05 2.57 -4.58
N GLY A 103 0.19 3.47 -3.62
CA GLY A 103 -0.77 4.48 -3.18
C GLY A 103 -0.58 5.85 -3.86
N ASN A 104 -1.35 6.85 -3.46
CA ASN A 104 -1.27 8.19 -4.06
C ASN A 104 -0.04 9.00 -3.63
N HIS A 105 0.58 8.68 -2.51
CA HIS A 105 1.84 9.30 -2.07
C HIS A 105 3.07 8.64 -2.71
N ASP A 106 2.92 7.40 -3.14
CA ASP A 106 4.00 6.56 -3.67
C ASP A 106 3.87 6.29 -5.18
N LEU A 107 3.12 7.11 -5.92
CA LEU A 107 2.82 6.94 -7.35
C LEU A 107 4.04 6.71 -8.26
N TRP A 108 5.22 7.09 -7.79
CA TRP A 108 6.48 7.00 -8.49
C TRP A 108 7.43 5.95 -7.90
N LEU A 109 6.90 4.99 -7.14
CA LEU A 109 7.55 3.69 -6.96
C LEU A 109 7.75 3.03 -8.32
N GLY A 110 9.00 2.71 -8.62
CA GLY A 110 9.43 2.13 -9.88
C GLY A 110 9.89 0.70 -9.67
N ASP A 111 11.11 0.41 -10.12
CA ASP A 111 11.73 -0.91 -10.00
C ASP A 111 12.69 -1.01 -8.80
N TYR A 112 12.98 0.08 -8.08
CA TYR A 112 13.96 0.04 -6.99
C TYR A 112 13.64 -1.00 -5.92
N LEU A 113 12.42 -0.99 -5.34
CA LEU A 113 12.05 -1.98 -4.32
C LEU A 113 11.97 -3.40 -4.89
N LYS A 114 11.60 -3.54 -6.17
CA LYS A 114 11.61 -4.82 -6.85
C LYS A 114 13.02 -5.39 -7.00
N GLU A 115 13.97 -4.56 -7.44
CA GLU A 115 15.35 -4.97 -7.68
C GLU A 115 16.14 -5.17 -6.39
N GLN A 116 15.94 -4.29 -5.40
CA GLN A 116 16.70 -4.33 -4.15
C GLN A 116 16.12 -5.28 -3.12
N LEU A 117 14.79 -5.46 -3.09
CA LEU A 117 14.10 -6.27 -2.08
C LEU A 117 13.43 -7.52 -2.65
N GLY A 118 13.39 -7.70 -3.97
CA GLY A 118 12.60 -8.78 -4.59
C GLY A 118 11.08 -8.59 -4.45
N ALA A 119 10.63 -7.39 -4.09
CA ALA A 119 9.21 -7.11 -3.86
C ALA A 119 8.41 -7.11 -5.18
N THR A 120 7.16 -7.58 -5.12
CA THR A 120 6.21 -7.45 -6.23
C THR A 120 5.48 -6.12 -6.12
N ILE A 121 5.62 -5.24 -7.13
CA ILE A 121 5.00 -3.91 -7.15
C ILE A 121 3.75 -3.91 -8.04
N LEU A 122 2.61 -3.49 -7.48
CA LEU A 122 1.30 -3.49 -8.11
C LEU A 122 0.73 -2.07 -8.18
N HIS A 123 0.60 -1.54 -9.38
CA HIS A 123 0.03 -0.20 -9.61
C HIS A 123 -1.50 -0.19 -9.74
N GLN A 124 -2.13 -1.36 -9.72
CA GLN A 124 -3.56 -1.55 -9.94
C GLN A 124 -4.12 -2.50 -8.90
N SER A 125 -5.39 -2.29 -8.55
CA SER A 125 -6.16 -3.20 -7.71
C SER A 125 -6.14 -4.61 -8.28
N GLN A 126 -6.06 -5.63 -7.42
CA GLN A 126 -6.03 -7.02 -7.83
C GLN A 126 -7.17 -7.82 -7.19
N SER A 127 -7.68 -8.80 -7.94
CA SER A 127 -8.48 -9.89 -7.38
C SER A 127 -7.60 -11.11 -7.26
N LEU A 128 -7.35 -11.56 -6.03
CA LEU A 128 -6.41 -12.64 -5.71
C LEU A 128 -7.12 -13.79 -5.01
N ILE A 129 -6.56 -14.98 -5.11
CA ILE A 129 -6.91 -16.12 -4.27
C ILE A 129 -5.83 -16.25 -3.19
N ILE A 130 -6.22 -16.20 -1.90
CA ILE A 130 -5.32 -16.35 -0.76
C ILE A 130 -5.95 -17.36 0.21
N GLY A 131 -5.26 -18.47 0.49
CA GLY A 131 -5.77 -19.57 1.31
C GLY A 131 -7.11 -20.12 0.81
N GLY A 132 -7.31 -20.17 -0.51
CA GLY A 132 -8.56 -20.61 -1.14
C GLY A 132 -9.72 -19.61 -1.09
N ARG A 133 -9.53 -18.44 -0.47
CA ARG A 133 -10.51 -17.35 -0.40
C ARG A 133 -10.20 -16.27 -1.44
N LYS A 134 -11.24 -15.59 -1.94
CA LYS A 134 -11.10 -14.52 -2.93
C LYS A 134 -10.99 -13.16 -2.25
N PHE A 135 -9.89 -12.47 -2.50
CA PHE A 135 -9.62 -11.12 -2.01
C PHE A 135 -9.70 -10.12 -3.15
N PHE A 136 -10.31 -8.97 -2.91
CA PHE A 136 -10.08 -7.77 -3.70
C PHE A 136 -9.19 -6.83 -2.89
N ILE A 137 -8.04 -6.46 -3.43
CA ILE A 137 -7.08 -5.60 -2.74
C ILE A 137 -6.84 -4.36 -3.59
N ALA A 138 -6.98 -3.19 -2.99
CA ALA A 138 -6.68 -1.91 -3.60
C ALA A 138 -6.21 -0.93 -2.53
N HIS A 139 -5.41 0.08 -2.89
CA HIS A 139 -5.12 1.17 -1.96
C HIS A 139 -6.41 1.94 -1.62
N GLY A 140 -7.18 2.37 -2.62
CA GLY A 140 -8.48 3.04 -2.42
C GLY A 140 -8.60 4.33 -3.23
N ASP A 141 -7.45 4.96 -3.49
CA ASP A 141 -7.35 6.21 -4.22
C ASP A 141 -7.94 6.12 -5.64
N GLY A 142 -8.81 7.07 -5.97
CA GLY A 142 -9.45 7.15 -7.28
C GLY A 142 -10.63 6.18 -7.51
N LEU A 143 -11.01 5.37 -6.52
CA LEU A 143 -12.25 4.57 -6.55
C LEU A 143 -13.50 5.41 -6.27
N ASN A 144 -13.33 6.63 -5.73
CA ASN A 144 -14.41 7.61 -5.63
C ASN A 144 -14.75 8.19 -7.01
N PRO A 145 -15.93 7.89 -7.59
CA PRO A 145 -16.30 8.39 -8.91
C PRO A 145 -16.48 9.93 -8.95
N LEU A 146 -16.74 10.55 -7.79
CA LEU A 146 -17.00 11.98 -7.64
C LEU A 146 -15.72 12.82 -7.53
N ASP A 147 -14.56 12.21 -7.32
CA ASP A 147 -13.30 12.93 -7.19
C ASP A 147 -12.65 13.23 -8.55
N GLY A 148 -13.27 14.15 -9.29
CA GLY A 148 -12.77 14.59 -10.58
C GLY A 148 -11.41 15.30 -10.50
N LYS A 149 -11.12 16.01 -9.40
CA LYS A 149 -9.86 16.74 -9.23
C LYS A 149 -8.71 15.78 -9.04
N PHE A 150 -8.84 14.82 -8.13
CA PHE A 150 -7.83 13.79 -7.91
C PHE A 150 -7.55 13.01 -9.20
N ARG A 151 -8.59 12.63 -9.95
CA ARG A 151 -8.41 11.91 -11.23
C ARG A 151 -7.59 12.70 -12.25
N VAL A 152 -7.77 14.01 -12.33
CA VAL A 152 -6.98 14.87 -13.22
C VAL A 152 -5.53 14.97 -12.74
N ILE A 153 -5.32 15.17 -11.43
CA ILE A 153 -3.99 15.23 -10.83
C ILE A 153 -3.25 13.90 -11.05
N LYS A 154 -3.88 12.77 -10.74
CA LYS A 154 -3.31 11.43 -10.96
C LYS A 154 -2.88 11.23 -12.41
N LYS A 155 -3.68 11.67 -13.40
CA LYS A 155 -3.29 11.62 -14.82
C LYS A 155 -2.04 12.44 -15.15
N VAL A 156 -1.83 13.57 -14.49
CA VAL A 156 -0.61 14.38 -14.67
C VAL A 156 0.58 13.67 -14.02
N PHE A 157 0.43 13.15 -12.81
CA PHE A 157 1.51 12.44 -12.10
C PHE A 157 1.91 11.13 -12.78
N THR A 158 0.98 10.41 -13.38
CA THR A 158 1.26 9.16 -14.08
C THR A 158 1.63 9.37 -15.55
N ASN A 159 1.67 10.61 -16.04
CA ASN A 159 2.09 10.90 -17.40
C ASN A 159 3.62 10.74 -17.55
N PRO A 160 4.12 9.88 -18.47
CA PRO A 160 5.56 9.64 -18.63
C PRO A 160 6.36 10.90 -18.98
N VAL A 161 5.77 11.85 -19.71
CA VAL A 161 6.42 13.13 -20.05
C VAL A 161 6.54 14.01 -18.81
N CYS A 162 5.50 14.07 -17.97
CA CYS A 162 5.55 14.81 -16.71
C CYS A 162 6.56 14.22 -15.73
N GLN A 163 6.60 12.89 -15.61
CA GLN A 163 7.60 12.18 -14.80
C GLN A 163 9.02 12.43 -15.33
N TRP A 164 9.19 12.35 -16.65
CA TRP A 164 10.47 12.65 -17.29
C TRP A 164 10.90 14.10 -17.02
N LEU A 165 10.01 15.09 -17.18
CA LEU A 165 10.30 16.50 -16.85
C LEU A 165 10.66 16.68 -15.38
N PHE A 166 9.94 16.02 -14.46
CA PHE A 166 10.23 16.07 -13.03
C PHE A 166 11.59 15.45 -12.71
N SER A 167 11.98 14.37 -13.41
CA SER A 167 13.27 13.70 -13.23
C SER A 167 14.50 14.57 -13.58
N TRP A 168 14.31 15.66 -14.33
CA TRP A 168 15.35 16.65 -14.62
C TRP A 168 15.54 17.68 -13.50
N LEU A 169 14.60 17.78 -12.56
CA LEU A 169 14.82 18.59 -11.37
C LEU A 169 15.91 17.94 -10.53
N HIS A 170 16.82 18.75 -9.99
CA HIS A 170 17.78 18.25 -9.02
C HIS A 170 17.04 17.56 -7.86
N PRO A 171 17.48 16.39 -7.37
CA PRO A 171 16.77 15.64 -6.34
C PRO A 171 16.34 16.47 -5.14
N ASP A 172 17.24 17.29 -4.59
CA ASP A 172 16.89 18.17 -3.46
C ASP A 172 15.76 19.16 -3.78
N VAL A 173 15.65 19.64 -5.02
CA VAL A 173 14.57 20.55 -5.42
C VAL A 173 13.27 19.77 -5.61
N GLY A 174 13.31 18.67 -6.37
CA GLY A 174 12.12 17.87 -6.66
C GLY A 174 11.51 17.28 -5.39
N ILE A 175 12.33 16.65 -4.53
CA ILE A 175 11.86 16.07 -3.26
C ILE A 175 11.31 17.16 -2.33
N THR A 176 11.96 18.33 -2.24
CA THR A 176 11.44 19.43 -1.40
C THR A 176 10.07 19.93 -1.88
N LEU A 177 9.91 20.16 -3.18
CA LEU A 177 8.64 20.59 -3.76
C LEU A 177 7.53 19.57 -3.52
N ALA A 178 7.85 18.29 -3.69
CA ALA A 178 6.91 17.22 -3.50
C ALA A 178 6.48 17.05 -2.04
N ASN A 179 7.41 17.09 -1.08
CA ASN A 179 7.09 17.05 0.35
C ASN A 179 6.19 18.23 0.76
N LEU A 180 6.45 19.43 0.23
CA LEU A 180 5.59 20.60 0.49
C LEU A 180 4.17 20.42 -0.07
N TRP A 181 4.04 19.80 -1.24
CA TRP A 181 2.73 19.50 -1.81
C TRP A 181 2.02 18.41 -1.01
N SER A 182 2.71 17.30 -0.77
CA SER A 182 2.21 16.18 0.02
C SER A 182 1.65 16.67 1.36
N GLY A 183 2.42 17.46 2.10
CA GLY A 183 1.99 18.06 3.36
C GLY A 183 0.73 18.92 3.23
N LYS A 184 0.63 19.76 2.19
CA LYS A 184 -0.59 20.56 1.93
C LYS A 184 -1.80 19.70 1.59
N SER A 185 -1.61 18.64 0.81
CA SER A 185 -2.68 17.72 0.43
C SER A 185 -3.27 17.04 1.65
N ARG A 186 -2.42 16.45 2.51
CA ARG A 186 -2.85 15.83 3.77
C ARG A 186 -3.58 16.80 4.69
N HIS A 187 -3.07 18.02 4.84
CA HIS A 187 -3.76 19.04 5.64
C HIS A 187 -5.14 19.40 5.08
N SER A 188 -5.31 19.40 3.75
CA SER A 188 -6.61 19.68 3.12
C SER A 188 -7.62 18.54 3.25
N GLN A 189 -7.14 17.30 3.40
CA GLN A 189 -7.95 16.10 3.61
C GLN A 189 -8.18 15.78 5.11
N LYS A 190 -7.52 16.51 6.01
CA LYS A 190 -7.69 16.32 7.45
C LYS A 190 -9.14 16.64 7.85
N GLY A 191 -9.87 15.61 8.30
CA GLY A 191 -11.29 15.70 8.65
C GLY A 191 -12.26 15.25 7.55
N THR A 192 -11.77 14.78 6.39
CA THR A 192 -12.61 14.17 5.34
C THR A 192 -12.51 12.65 5.29
N SER A 193 -11.82 12.01 6.25
CA SER A 193 -11.70 10.55 6.38
C SER A 193 -13.08 9.89 6.35
N CYS A 194 -13.42 9.31 5.21
CA CYS A 194 -14.74 8.76 4.91
C CYS A 194 -14.60 7.62 3.92
N ASP A 195 -14.86 6.42 4.43
CA ASP A 195 -14.75 5.16 3.72
C ASP A 195 -16.05 4.74 3.01
N LYS A 196 -17.13 5.52 3.14
CA LYS A 196 -18.44 5.24 2.53
C LYS A 196 -18.36 4.95 1.02
N HIS A 197 -17.46 5.64 0.33
CA HIS A 197 -17.27 5.46 -1.10
C HIS A 197 -16.60 4.12 -1.44
N LEU A 198 -15.71 3.62 -0.57
CA LEU A 198 -15.07 2.30 -0.70
C LEU A 198 -16.05 1.18 -0.35
N ILE A 199 -16.90 1.37 0.65
CA ILE A 199 -18.00 0.44 0.95
C ILE A 199 -18.93 0.34 -0.27
N ALA A 200 -19.41 1.47 -0.79
CA ALA A 200 -20.26 1.50 -1.98
C ALA A 200 -19.56 0.95 -3.24
N HIS A 201 -18.24 1.11 -3.36
CA HIS A 201 -17.46 0.47 -4.41
C HIS A 201 -17.48 -1.06 -4.26
N SER A 202 -17.25 -1.57 -3.05
CA SER A 202 -17.24 -3.00 -2.74
C SER A 202 -18.61 -3.64 -3.01
N GLU A 203 -19.70 -3.00 -2.60
CA GLU A 203 -21.06 -3.48 -2.89
C GLU A 203 -21.33 -3.59 -4.39
N ARG A 204 -20.87 -2.61 -5.19
CA ARG A 204 -21.01 -2.65 -6.65
C ARG A 204 -20.16 -3.75 -7.29
N MET A 205 -18.92 -3.89 -6.86
CA MET A 205 -18.00 -4.94 -7.33
C MET A 205 -18.56 -6.33 -7.02
N GLN A 206 -19.11 -6.52 -5.83
CA GLN A 206 -19.68 -7.80 -5.43
C GLN A 206 -20.88 -8.23 -6.29
N GLY A 207 -21.61 -7.25 -6.86
CA GLY A 207 -22.67 -7.51 -7.83
C GLY A 207 -22.19 -8.00 -9.20
N SER A 208 -20.92 -7.77 -9.56
CA SER A 208 -20.33 -8.21 -10.83
C SER A 208 -19.35 -9.37 -10.68
N GLN A 209 -18.59 -9.42 -9.59
CA GLN A 209 -17.60 -10.44 -9.30
C GLN A 209 -17.56 -10.72 -7.79
N TYR A 210 -17.71 -11.99 -7.43
CA TYR A 210 -17.69 -12.40 -6.03
C TYR A 210 -16.28 -12.41 -5.44
N HIS A 211 -16.15 -11.80 -4.26
CA HIS A 211 -15.03 -11.86 -3.34
C HIS A 211 -15.52 -12.19 -1.92
N ASP A 212 -14.70 -12.91 -1.16
CA ASP A 212 -14.92 -13.14 0.28
C ASP A 212 -14.51 -11.90 1.10
N PHE A 213 -13.41 -11.24 0.69
CA PHE A 213 -12.81 -10.12 1.42
C PHE A 213 -12.46 -8.96 0.49
N TYR A 214 -12.66 -7.74 0.98
CA TYR A 214 -12.20 -6.50 0.36
C TYR A 214 -11.23 -5.78 1.30
N ILE A 215 -9.99 -5.57 0.86
CA ILE A 215 -8.93 -4.90 1.63
C ILE A 215 -8.62 -3.53 1.01
N TYR A 216 -8.66 -2.48 1.83
CA TYR A 216 -8.35 -1.10 1.45
C TYR A 216 -7.47 -0.38 2.46
N GLY A 217 -6.78 0.68 2.02
CA GLY A 217 -6.18 1.74 2.82
C GLY A 217 -6.80 3.11 2.48
N ASP A 218 -5.96 4.14 2.28
CA ASP A 218 -6.27 5.50 1.75
C ASP A 218 -7.15 6.37 2.67
N SER A 219 -8.23 5.84 3.23
CA SER A 219 -9.20 6.66 3.96
C SER A 219 -8.77 7.01 5.39
N HIS A 220 -7.69 6.42 5.91
CA HIS A 220 -7.24 6.56 7.31
C HIS A 220 -8.30 6.16 8.35
N VAL A 221 -9.23 5.29 7.97
CA VAL A 221 -10.28 4.79 8.87
C VAL A 221 -10.10 3.30 8.99
N ASP A 222 -9.76 2.84 10.17
CA ASP A 222 -9.79 1.43 10.52
C ASP A 222 -11.24 0.94 10.60
N ARG A 223 -11.62 -0.01 9.76
CA ARG A 223 -12.98 -0.59 9.78
C ARG A 223 -13.00 -2.04 9.35
N TYR A 224 -13.62 -2.86 10.17
CA TYR A 224 -14.06 -4.20 9.82
C TYR A 224 -15.59 -4.21 9.75
N HIS A 225 -16.16 -4.55 8.60
CA HIS A 225 -17.59 -4.49 8.38
C HIS A 225 -18.06 -5.61 7.45
N GLU A 226 -19.05 -6.38 7.88
CA GLU A 226 -19.72 -7.35 7.01
C GLU A 226 -20.69 -6.63 6.07
N LEU A 227 -20.53 -6.86 4.77
CA LEU A 227 -21.42 -6.36 3.73
C LEU A 227 -22.71 -7.16 3.73
N SER A 228 -23.78 -6.57 3.18
CA SER A 228 -25.13 -7.17 3.15
C SER A 228 -25.25 -8.55 2.48
N ASN A 229 -24.21 -8.98 1.77
CA ASN A 229 -24.13 -10.25 1.03
C ASN A 229 -23.11 -11.24 1.62
N GLY A 230 -22.61 -10.98 2.83
CA GLY A 230 -21.72 -11.90 3.57
C GLY A 230 -20.24 -11.77 3.26
N ALA A 231 -19.83 -10.87 2.35
CA ALA A 231 -18.43 -10.51 2.18
C ALA A 231 -17.96 -9.54 3.28
N VAL A 232 -16.68 -9.53 3.57
CA VAL A 232 -16.08 -8.65 4.58
C VAL A 232 -15.37 -7.49 3.92
N TYR A 233 -15.74 -6.28 4.30
CA TYR A 233 -15.01 -5.05 4.05
C TYR A 233 -14.02 -4.79 5.19
N CYS A 234 -12.73 -4.69 4.86
CA CYS A 234 -11.66 -4.37 5.79
C CYS A 234 -10.86 -3.17 5.28
N ASN A 235 -10.93 -2.06 6.00
CA ASN A 235 -10.06 -0.92 5.80
C ASN A 235 -8.99 -0.91 6.89
N LEU A 236 -7.73 -0.86 6.45
CA LEU A 236 -6.56 -1.11 7.28
C LEU A 236 -6.27 0.02 8.26
N GLY A 237 -6.83 1.22 8.07
CA GLY A 237 -6.51 2.39 8.89
C GLY A 237 -5.14 2.96 8.55
N ASP A 238 -4.37 3.38 9.56
CA ASP A 238 -3.04 3.96 9.37
C ASP A 238 -2.10 3.71 10.54
N TRP A 239 -0.82 4.02 10.33
CA TRP A 239 0.23 3.95 11.37
C TRP A 239 0.61 5.31 11.94
N MET A 240 -0.16 6.35 11.58
CA MET A 240 0.02 7.70 12.13
C MET A 240 -0.54 7.74 13.56
N ASP A 241 -1.74 7.19 13.76
CA ASP A 241 -2.47 7.26 15.03
C ASP A 241 -2.92 5.88 15.56
N ARG A 242 -3.10 4.86 14.71
CA ARG A 242 -3.76 3.60 15.10
C ARG A 242 -2.83 2.40 15.24
N ASP A 243 -1.73 2.38 14.47
CA ASP A 243 -0.85 1.22 14.33
C ASP A 243 -1.64 -0.06 13.95
N SER A 244 -2.61 0.09 13.04
CA SER A 244 -3.54 -0.97 12.65
C SER A 244 -3.06 -1.79 11.46
N TYR A 245 -3.42 -3.07 11.44
CA TYR A 245 -3.08 -4.02 10.39
C TYR A 245 -4.13 -5.13 10.34
N ALA A 246 -4.20 -5.88 9.24
CA ALA A 246 -5.01 -7.08 9.18
C ALA A 246 -4.14 -8.35 9.10
N GLU A 247 -4.63 -9.44 9.70
CA GLU A 247 -4.05 -10.78 9.54
C GLU A 247 -5.10 -11.76 9.01
N PHE A 248 -4.67 -12.67 8.16
CA PHE A 248 -5.45 -13.79 7.67
C PHE A 248 -4.71 -15.09 7.95
N ASP A 249 -5.33 -15.99 8.70
CA ASP A 249 -4.73 -17.26 9.15
C ASP A 249 -5.02 -18.46 8.25
N GLY A 250 -5.75 -18.24 7.15
CA GLY A 250 -6.24 -19.28 6.24
C GLY A 250 -7.75 -19.49 6.34
N ASP A 251 -8.36 -19.11 7.46
CA ASP A 251 -9.79 -19.25 7.69
C ASP A 251 -10.46 -17.91 8.00
N GLU A 252 -9.87 -17.12 8.91
CA GLU A 252 -10.44 -15.89 9.44
C GLU A 252 -9.55 -14.68 9.14
N LEU A 253 -10.18 -13.58 8.71
CA LEU A 253 -9.53 -12.27 8.58
C LEU A 253 -9.84 -11.44 9.82
N LYS A 254 -8.80 -10.86 10.44
CA LYS A 254 -8.92 -9.98 11.61
C LYS A 254 -8.29 -8.63 11.33
N LEU A 255 -8.95 -7.56 11.76
CA LEU A 255 -8.35 -6.23 11.88
C LEU A 255 -7.86 -6.06 13.31
N LEU A 256 -6.56 -5.82 13.49
CA LEU A 256 -5.85 -5.77 14.75
C LEU A 256 -5.07 -4.47 14.90
N TYR A 257 -4.60 -4.21 16.12
CA TYR A 257 -3.80 -3.04 16.47
C TYR A 257 -2.54 -3.51 17.16
N PHE A 258 -1.39 -2.99 16.73
CA PHE A 258 -0.12 -3.33 17.33
C PHE A 258 0.19 -2.39 18.49
N SER A 259 0.63 -2.94 19.61
CA SER A 259 1.21 -2.16 20.70
C SER A 259 2.46 -2.86 21.21
N LEU A 260 3.49 -2.06 21.50
CA LEU A 260 4.77 -2.49 22.08
C LEU A 260 4.62 -2.97 23.53
#